data_AF-A0A7Y5G9Y9-F1
#
_entry.id   AF-A0A7Y5G9Y9-F1
#
_cell.length_a   1.000
_cell.length_b   1.000
_cell.length_c   1.000
_cell.angle_alpha   90.00
_cell.angle_beta   90.00
_cell.angle_gamma   90.00
#
_symmetry.space_group_name_H-M   'P 1'
#
loop_
_entity.id
_entity.type
_entity.pdbx_description
1 polymer ?
#
loop_
_entity_poly.entity_id
_entity_poly.type
_entity_poly.pdbx_seq_one_letter_code
_entity_poly.pdbx_strand_id
1 'polypeptide(L)'
;VVGADGVESRIGRWAGYNTFTKMIDMESCAQFTMADLDIDQDTCEFIFSTKKVPGGYIWIFPKGNRTANVGIGISGDYSGKRSALSFLKDFVEERFPGKPVLSTLCGGVPCAMTRKKISGDGFMLVGDAAHQVNPISGGGIVSGMYAGMLAGKTAGTAARERDFSAKRLSEYDREWHSTIGKDHERFYRIKEAIFDFTDEQFNKLAHEVLKIPMQDRSLMRIFKAALKAKPKLIFDVIKLFT
;
A
#
# COMPACT_ATOMS: atom_id res chain seq x y z
N VAL A 1 21.33 -14.91 -2.61
CA VAL A 1 20.72 -14.21 -1.45
C VAL A 1 19.34 -13.71 -1.84
N VAL A 2 18.32 -13.85 -1.00
CA VAL A 2 17.01 -13.21 -1.21
C VAL A 2 16.79 -12.21 -0.07
N GLY A 3 16.76 -10.93 -0.41
CA GLY A 3 16.53 -9.83 0.54
C GLY A 3 15.05 -9.61 0.78
N ALA A 4 14.59 -10.04 1.95
CA ALA A 4 13.21 -9.90 2.43
C ALA A 4 13.19 -9.07 3.73
N ASP A 5 14.05 -8.06 3.85
CA ASP A 5 14.36 -7.34 5.07
C ASP A 5 13.53 -6.06 5.28
N GLY A 6 12.35 -6.01 4.66
CA GLY A 6 11.32 -5.00 4.90
C GLY A 6 11.65 -3.63 4.32
N VAL A 7 10.95 -2.61 4.84
CA VAL A 7 11.03 -1.20 4.40
C VAL A 7 12.45 -0.63 4.42
N GLU A 8 13.31 -1.14 5.31
CA GLU A 8 14.70 -0.69 5.40
C GLU A 8 15.55 -1.10 4.20
N SER A 9 15.23 -2.22 3.53
CA SER A 9 15.92 -2.70 2.33
C SER A 9 17.45 -2.59 2.40
N ARG A 10 18.05 -3.00 3.54
CA ARG A 10 19.49 -2.93 3.80
C ARG A 10 20.26 -3.85 2.87
N ILE A 11 19.73 -5.04 2.58
CA ILE A 11 20.36 -5.99 1.66
C ILE A 11 20.53 -5.39 0.27
N GLY A 12 19.52 -4.67 -0.22
CA GLY A 12 19.60 -3.96 -1.50
C GLY A 12 20.69 -2.88 -1.49
N ARG A 13 20.75 -2.07 -0.42
CA ARG A 13 21.79 -1.04 -0.26
C ARG A 13 23.20 -1.63 -0.20
N TRP A 14 23.39 -2.73 0.52
CA TRP A 14 24.67 -3.44 0.60
C TRP A 14 25.09 -4.04 -0.75
N ALA A 15 24.14 -4.47 -1.57
CA ALA A 15 24.37 -4.93 -2.92
C ALA A 15 24.63 -3.78 -3.93
N GLY A 16 24.69 -2.53 -3.47
CA GLY A 16 24.93 -1.35 -4.31
C GLY A 16 23.68 -0.84 -5.05
N TYR A 17 22.48 -1.33 -4.68
CA TYR A 17 21.24 -0.88 -5.28
C TYR A 17 20.66 0.28 -4.48
N ASN A 18 20.24 1.32 -5.19
CA ASN A 18 19.49 2.40 -4.58
C ASN A 18 18.06 1.93 -4.31
N THR A 19 17.78 1.53 -3.07
CA THR A 19 16.45 1.11 -2.60
C THR A 19 15.76 2.19 -1.76
N PHE A 20 16.28 3.42 -1.79
CA PHE A 20 15.70 4.56 -1.07
C PHE A 20 14.25 4.81 -1.53
N THR A 21 13.36 5.01 -0.56
CA THR A 21 11.98 5.43 -0.79
C THR A 21 11.88 6.92 -0.51
N LYS A 22 11.32 7.69 -1.44
CA LYS A 22 11.09 9.13 -1.23
C LYS A 22 10.00 9.31 -0.16
N MET A 23 10.04 10.44 0.55
CA MET A 23 9.04 10.74 1.59
C MET A 23 7.61 10.77 1.03
N ILE A 24 7.41 11.32 -0.17
CA ILE A 24 6.10 11.32 -0.87
C ILE A 24 5.56 9.90 -1.15
N ASP A 25 6.47 8.92 -1.25
CA ASP A 25 6.14 7.51 -1.49
C ASP A 25 6.19 6.67 -0.21
N MET A 26 6.42 7.29 0.95
CA MET A 26 6.48 6.63 2.25
C MET A 26 5.28 7.05 3.08
N GLU A 27 4.37 6.13 3.35
CA GLU A 27 3.28 6.39 4.29
C GLU A 27 3.81 6.20 5.71
N SER A 28 3.56 7.17 6.59
CA SER A 28 3.76 7.05 8.03
C SER A 28 2.50 6.46 8.64
N CYS A 29 2.63 5.26 9.22
CA CYS A 29 1.51 4.51 9.77
C CYS A 29 1.60 4.37 11.28
N ALA A 30 0.45 4.45 11.94
CA ALA A 30 0.28 4.13 13.36
C ALA A 30 -0.99 3.29 13.53
N GLN A 31 -0.98 2.38 14.49
CA GLN A 31 -2.11 1.50 14.77
C GLN A 31 -2.23 1.21 16.25
N PHE A 32 -3.46 1.23 16.76
CA PHE A 32 -3.85 0.66 18.03
C PHE A 32 -4.57 -0.66 17.80
N THR A 33 -4.22 -1.67 18.59
CA THR A 33 -5.15 -2.79 18.81
C THR A 33 -6.01 -2.39 20.00
N MET A 34 -7.31 -2.32 19.79
CA MET A 34 -8.28 -1.85 20.77
C MET A 34 -9.28 -2.95 21.12
N ALA A 35 -9.88 -2.85 22.31
CA ALA A 35 -10.89 -3.79 22.80
C ALA A 35 -12.15 -3.09 23.30
N ASP A 36 -13.18 -3.88 23.56
CA ASP A 36 -14.52 -3.42 23.95
C ASP A 36 -15.13 -2.40 22.97
N LEU A 37 -14.91 -2.62 21.68
CA LEU A 37 -15.47 -1.80 20.62
C LEU A 37 -16.86 -2.29 20.23
N ASP A 38 -17.79 -1.34 20.08
CA ASP A 38 -19.12 -1.59 19.54
C ASP A 38 -19.14 -1.27 18.04
N ILE A 39 -18.60 -2.21 17.26
CA ILE A 39 -18.49 -2.12 15.80
C ILE A 39 -18.96 -3.43 15.17
N ASP A 40 -19.38 -3.35 13.91
CA ASP A 40 -19.62 -4.54 13.08
C ASP A 40 -18.33 -5.37 12.98
N GLN A 41 -18.41 -6.65 13.35
CA GLN A 41 -17.24 -7.54 13.36
C GLN A 41 -16.97 -8.18 11.98
N ASP A 42 -17.90 -8.06 11.03
CA ASP A 42 -17.79 -8.65 9.69
C ASP A 42 -17.42 -7.62 8.61
N THR A 43 -17.18 -6.36 8.99
CA THR A 43 -16.92 -5.25 8.07
C THR A 43 -15.61 -4.54 8.39
N CYS A 44 -14.72 -4.43 7.40
CA CYS A 44 -13.58 -3.52 7.47
C CYS A 44 -14.01 -2.10 7.04
N GLU A 45 -13.79 -1.11 7.90
CA GLU A 45 -14.07 0.28 7.59
C GLU A 45 -12.80 0.98 7.07
N PHE A 46 -12.98 1.80 6.03
CA PHE A 46 -11.96 2.69 5.49
C PHE A 46 -12.51 4.12 5.49
N ILE A 47 -11.80 5.05 6.13
CA ILE A 47 -12.24 6.43 6.29
C ILE A 47 -11.23 7.34 5.60
N PHE A 48 -11.73 8.17 4.68
CA PHE A 48 -10.95 9.14 3.91
C PHE A 48 -11.36 10.54 4.32
N SER A 49 -10.40 11.38 4.72
CA SER A 49 -10.63 12.80 4.98
C SER A 49 -9.30 13.54 5.01
N THR A 50 -9.19 14.59 4.22
CA THR A 50 -8.05 15.51 4.21
C THR A 50 -7.80 16.17 5.57
N LYS A 51 -8.84 16.32 6.40
CA LYS A 51 -8.75 16.94 7.73
C LYS A 51 -8.28 15.95 8.80
N LYS A 52 -8.80 14.72 8.78
CA LYS A 52 -8.49 13.70 9.80
C LYS A 52 -7.27 12.84 9.43
N VAL A 53 -7.04 12.63 8.14
CA VAL A 53 -6.01 11.75 7.60
C VAL A 53 -5.48 12.28 6.25
N PRO A 54 -4.58 13.28 6.29
CA PRO A 54 -4.09 13.89 5.07
C PRO A 54 -3.24 12.92 4.24
N GLY A 55 -3.58 12.80 2.96
CA GLY A 55 -2.83 11.99 2.00
C GLY A 55 -2.92 10.47 2.18
N GLY A 56 -3.86 9.97 2.99
CA GLY A 56 -4.02 8.53 3.21
C GLY A 56 -5.41 8.17 3.72
N TYR A 57 -5.51 7.19 4.62
CA TYR A 57 -6.79 6.74 5.17
C TYR A 57 -6.65 6.15 6.59
N ILE A 58 -7.77 6.14 7.30
CA ILE A 58 -7.93 5.43 8.58
C ILE A 58 -8.59 4.09 8.30
N TRP A 59 -8.15 3.05 9.00
CA TRP A 59 -8.79 1.74 8.96
C TRP A 59 -9.30 1.31 10.32
N ILE A 60 -10.39 0.55 10.30
CA ILE A 60 -10.88 -0.23 11.43
C ILE A 60 -11.05 -1.66 10.92
N PHE A 61 -10.15 -2.56 11.33
CA PHE A 61 -10.17 -3.97 10.94
C PHE A 61 -10.55 -4.82 12.16
N PRO A 62 -11.80 -5.31 12.23
CA PRO A 62 -12.22 -6.19 13.31
C PRO A 62 -11.36 -7.46 13.39
N LYS A 63 -11.16 -7.94 14.61
CA LYS A 63 -10.43 -9.17 14.92
C LYS A 63 -11.30 -10.19 15.66
N GLY A 64 -12.60 -9.93 15.78
CA GLY A 64 -13.53 -10.68 16.61
C GLY A 64 -13.49 -10.23 18.07
N ASN A 65 -14.42 -10.76 18.87
CA ASN A 65 -14.50 -10.54 20.33
C ASN A 65 -14.49 -9.05 20.74
N ARG A 66 -15.15 -8.18 19.96
CA ARG A 66 -15.19 -6.72 20.19
C ARG A 66 -13.79 -6.09 20.18
N THR A 67 -12.87 -6.65 19.40
CA THR A 67 -11.52 -6.12 19.22
C THR A 67 -11.29 -5.72 17.76
N ALA A 68 -10.46 -4.70 17.55
CA ALA A 68 -10.07 -4.27 16.21
C ALA A 68 -8.67 -3.68 16.19
N ASN A 69 -8.07 -3.74 15.02
CA ASN A 69 -6.96 -2.87 14.68
C ASN A 69 -7.53 -1.56 14.13
N VAL A 70 -7.35 -0.47 14.88
CA VAL A 70 -7.71 0.89 14.48
C VAL A 70 -6.42 1.61 14.15
N GLY A 71 -6.24 2.02 12.91
CA GLY A 71 -4.99 2.67 12.50
C GLY A 71 -5.17 3.70 11.41
N ILE A 72 -4.07 4.36 11.12
CA ILE A 72 -4.00 5.47 10.17
C ILE A 72 -2.70 5.39 9.39
N GLY A 73 -2.78 5.72 8.10
CA GLY A 73 -1.64 5.99 7.25
C GLY A 73 -1.77 7.40 6.70
N ILE A 74 -0.72 8.20 6.86
CA ILE A 74 -0.62 9.53 6.24
C ILE A 74 0.61 9.56 5.33
N SER A 75 0.53 10.33 4.25
CA SER A 75 1.69 10.53 3.40
C SER A 75 2.83 11.20 4.16
N GLY A 76 4.05 10.79 3.83
CA GLY A 76 5.27 11.33 4.41
C GLY A 76 5.38 12.85 4.27
N ASP A 77 4.74 13.45 3.25
CA ASP A 77 4.69 14.90 3.05
C ASP A 77 3.95 15.64 4.18
N TYR A 78 2.98 14.98 4.83
CA TYR A 78 2.24 15.53 5.97
C TYR A 78 2.86 15.15 7.32
N SER A 79 3.63 14.06 7.36
CA SER A 79 4.19 13.49 8.59
C SER A 79 5.16 14.42 9.34
N GLY A 80 5.80 15.37 8.65
CA GLY A 80 6.74 16.31 9.26
C GLY A 80 6.09 17.41 10.11
N LYS A 81 4.79 17.71 9.90
CA LYS A 81 4.05 18.72 10.68
C LYS A 81 3.35 18.10 11.88
N ARG A 82 2.80 16.90 11.69
CA ARG A 82 2.05 16.17 12.70
C ARG A 82 2.18 14.68 12.45
N SER A 83 2.50 13.93 13.51
CA SER A 83 2.71 12.48 13.40
C SER A 83 1.40 11.72 13.16
N ALA A 84 1.49 10.59 12.45
CA ALA A 84 0.38 9.66 12.27
C ALA A 84 -0.26 9.26 13.61
N LEU A 85 0.57 8.99 14.62
CA LEU A 85 0.12 8.67 15.97
C LEU A 85 -0.71 9.80 16.61
N SER A 86 -0.37 11.06 16.36
CA SER A 86 -1.14 12.18 16.90
C SER A 86 -2.52 12.28 16.25
N PHE A 87 -2.61 12.11 14.93
CA PHE A 87 -3.91 12.03 14.25
C PHE A 87 -4.74 10.82 14.72
N LEU A 88 -4.11 9.67 14.92
CA LEU A 88 -4.80 8.47 15.43
C LEU A 88 -5.41 8.70 16.80
N LYS A 89 -4.69 9.36 17.71
CA LYS A 89 -5.17 9.67 19.06
C LYS A 89 -6.42 10.55 19.02
N ASP A 90 -6.43 11.62 18.22
CA ASP A 90 -7.62 12.46 18.05
C ASP A 90 -8.81 11.67 17.52
N PHE A 91 -8.58 10.86 16.48
CA PHE A 91 -9.64 10.05 15.88
C PHE A 91 -10.22 9.05 16.89
N VAL A 92 -9.37 8.40 17.68
CA VAL A 92 -9.78 7.42 18.68
C VAL A 92 -10.52 8.09 19.85
N GLU A 93 -10.07 9.25 20.31
CA GLU A 93 -10.77 10.01 21.35
C GLU A 93 -12.18 10.43 20.89
N GLU A 94 -12.32 10.83 19.62
CA GLU A 94 -13.61 11.20 19.04
C GLU A 94 -14.53 9.98 18.82
N ARG A 95 -14.00 8.89 18.24
CA ARG A 95 -14.79 7.74 17.77
C ARG A 95 -15.01 6.67 18.84
N PHE A 96 -14.05 6.48 19.73
CA PHE A 96 -14.02 5.42 20.74
C PHE A 96 -13.60 5.97 22.11
N PRO A 97 -14.30 6.98 22.65
CA PRO A 97 -13.91 7.65 23.89
C PRO A 97 -13.82 6.65 25.05
N GLY A 98 -12.69 6.69 25.77
CA GLY A 98 -12.43 5.85 26.93
C GLY A 98 -12.25 4.35 26.64
N LYS A 99 -12.18 3.92 25.37
CA LYS A 99 -11.98 2.51 25.03
C LYS A 99 -10.51 2.07 25.19
N PRO A 100 -10.25 0.85 25.69
CA PRO A 100 -8.90 0.40 25.99
C PRO A 100 -8.06 0.18 24.75
N VAL A 101 -6.83 0.73 24.77
CA VAL A 101 -5.76 0.44 23.82
C VAL A 101 -4.88 -0.67 24.41
N LEU A 102 -4.86 -1.83 23.76
CA LEU A 102 -4.08 -3.00 24.18
C LEU A 102 -2.62 -2.93 23.72
N SER A 103 -2.38 -2.39 22.52
CA SER A 103 -1.03 -2.24 21.98
C SER A 103 -0.97 -1.12 20.96
N THR A 104 0.21 -0.51 20.79
CA THR A 104 0.51 0.50 19.78
C THR A 104 1.61 -0.01 18.85
N LEU A 105 1.42 0.16 17.54
CA LEU A 105 2.39 -0.16 16.51
C LEU A 105 2.58 1.05 15.60
N CYS A 106 3.81 1.28 15.13
CA CYS A 106 4.13 2.31 14.16
C CYS A 106 5.05 1.71 13.09
N GLY A 107 4.97 2.21 11.86
CA GLY A 107 5.81 1.75 10.76
C GLY A 107 5.71 2.62 9.53
N GLY A 108 6.72 2.52 8.67
CA GLY A 108 6.69 3.10 7.32
C GLY A 108 6.18 2.08 6.32
N VAL A 109 5.36 2.52 5.36
CA VAL A 109 4.85 1.67 4.27
C VAL A 109 5.31 2.27 2.94
N PRO A 110 6.18 1.58 2.17
CA PRO A 110 6.73 2.11 0.92
C PRO A 110 5.73 1.94 -0.24
N CYS A 111 4.78 2.86 -0.36
CA CYS A 111 3.81 2.96 -1.46
C CYS A 111 4.43 3.59 -2.73
N ALA A 112 5.62 3.12 -3.11
CA ALA A 112 6.36 3.55 -4.28
C ALA A 112 6.05 2.66 -5.50
N MET A 113 6.42 3.14 -6.68
CA MET A 113 6.50 2.27 -7.86
C MET A 113 7.61 1.22 -7.66
N THR A 114 7.31 -0.04 -8.00
CA THR A 114 8.33 -1.11 -7.97
C THR A 114 9.51 -0.71 -8.87
N ARG A 115 10.74 -0.89 -8.37
CA ARG A 115 11.96 -0.66 -9.15
C ARG A 115 11.99 -1.58 -10.38
N LYS A 116 12.50 -1.09 -11.52
CA LYS A 116 12.66 -1.87 -12.76
C LYS A 116 13.60 -3.08 -12.62
N LYS A 117 14.58 -2.96 -11.72
CA LYS A 117 15.51 -4.02 -11.39
C LYS A 117 15.42 -4.29 -9.89
N ILE A 118 15.05 -5.51 -9.56
CA ILE A 118 14.91 -6.01 -8.18
C ILE A 118 15.78 -7.26 -7.97
N SER A 119 16.73 -7.51 -8.89
CA SER A 119 17.75 -8.54 -8.82
C SER A 119 19.08 -8.05 -9.41
N GLY A 120 20.15 -8.77 -9.09
CA GLY A 120 21.51 -8.56 -9.60
C GLY A 120 22.36 -9.80 -9.36
N ASP A 121 23.69 -9.69 -9.48
CA ASP A 121 24.59 -10.84 -9.34
C ASP A 121 24.49 -11.44 -7.92
N GLY A 122 24.00 -12.68 -7.86
CA GLY A 122 23.85 -13.44 -6.62
C GLY A 122 22.73 -12.97 -5.69
N PHE A 123 21.88 -12.00 -6.07
CA PHE A 123 20.82 -11.52 -5.18
C PHE A 123 19.49 -11.14 -5.87
N MET A 124 18.40 -11.23 -5.11
CA MET A 124 17.05 -10.75 -5.47
C MET A 124 16.42 -10.06 -4.25
N LEU A 125 15.54 -9.10 -4.45
CA LEU A 125 14.77 -8.40 -3.40
C LEU A 125 13.29 -8.74 -3.52
N VAL A 126 12.59 -8.89 -2.39
CA VAL A 126 11.16 -9.21 -2.33
C VAL A 126 10.43 -8.36 -1.27
N GLY A 127 9.12 -8.23 -1.40
CA GLY A 127 8.26 -7.48 -0.50
C GLY A 127 8.59 -5.99 -0.46
N ASP A 128 8.48 -5.38 0.71
CA ASP A 128 8.76 -3.98 0.95
C ASP A 128 10.18 -3.58 0.51
N ALA A 129 11.16 -4.50 0.64
CA ALA A 129 12.54 -4.26 0.24
C ALA A 129 12.67 -3.99 -1.28
N ALA A 130 11.72 -4.50 -2.07
CA ALA A 130 11.62 -4.32 -3.52
C ALA A 130 10.54 -3.31 -3.94
N HIS A 131 9.93 -2.58 -3.00
CA HIS A 131 8.79 -1.66 -3.25
C HIS A 131 7.58 -2.38 -3.85
N GLN A 132 7.30 -3.58 -3.36
CA GLN A 132 6.20 -4.44 -3.82
C GLN A 132 4.94 -4.29 -2.96
N VAL A 133 4.75 -3.15 -2.31
CA VAL A 133 3.49 -2.79 -1.67
C VAL A 133 2.52 -2.22 -2.70
N ASN A 134 1.24 -2.57 -2.64
CA ASN A 134 0.22 -1.96 -3.49
C ASN A 134 0.13 -0.45 -3.21
N PRO A 135 0.43 0.44 -4.17
CA PRO A 135 0.52 1.88 -3.90
C PRO A 135 -0.80 2.54 -3.49
N ILE A 136 -1.95 1.97 -3.84
CA ILE A 136 -3.26 2.55 -3.49
C ILE A 136 -3.67 2.08 -2.10
N SER A 137 -3.61 0.77 -1.85
CA SER A 137 -4.13 0.21 -0.61
C SER A 137 -3.09 0.19 0.52
N GLY A 138 -1.80 0.33 0.24
CA GLY A 138 -0.75 0.08 1.23
C GLY A 138 -0.59 -1.38 1.63
N GLY A 139 -1.32 -2.30 1.00
CA GLY A 139 -1.24 -3.73 1.29
C GLY A 139 -0.02 -4.39 0.64
N GLY A 140 0.83 -5.02 1.45
CA GLY A 140 2.07 -5.68 0.99
C GLY A 140 2.16 -7.18 1.20
N ILE A 141 1.26 -7.79 2.00
CA ILE A 141 1.37 -9.21 2.39
C ILE A 141 1.24 -10.13 1.17
N VAL A 142 0.15 -9.98 0.41
CA VAL A 142 -0.15 -10.86 -0.73
C VAL A 142 0.89 -10.70 -1.84
N SER A 143 1.23 -9.45 -2.18
CA SER A 143 2.25 -9.14 -3.20
C SER A 143 3.64 -9.61 -2.78
N GLY A 144 4.02 -9.44 -1.51
CA GLY A 144 5.28 -9.92 -0.96
C GLY A 144 5.39 -11.46 -0.95
N MET A 145 4.31 -12.16 -0.57
CA MET A 145 4.25 -13.63 -0.66
C MET A 145 4.38 -14.12 -2.11
N TYR A 146 3.68 -13.46 -3.04
CA TYR A 146 3.75 -13.79 -4.46
C TYR A 146 5.17 -13.56 -5.01
N ALA A 147 5.79 -12.42 -4.70
CA ALA A 147 7.17 -12.15 -5.08
C ALA A 147 8.16 -13.15 -4.48
N GLY A 148 7.98 -13.54 -3.21
CA GLY A 148 8.77 -14.59 -2.57
C GLY A 148 8.66 -15.93 -3.29
N MET A 149 7.46 -16.31 -3.73
CA MET A 149 7.26 -17.50 -4.56
C MET A 149 8.02 -17.40 -5.89
N LEU A 150 7.93 -16.27 -6.61
CA LEU A 150 8.66 -16.07 -7.86
C LEU A 150 10.17 -16.16 -7.65
N ALA A 151 10.71 -15.41 -6.68
CA ALA A 151 12.12 -15.42 -6.34
C ALA A 151 12.60 -16.83 -5.92
N GLY A 152 11.79 -17.58 -5.18
CA GLY A 152 12.08 -18.97 -4.82
C GLY A 152 12.20 -19.89 -6.03
N LYS A 153 11.29 -19.77 -7.01
CA LYS A 153 11.36 -20.52 -8.28
C LYS A 153 12.62 -20.16 -9.06
N THR A 154 12.90 -18.86 -9.24
CA THR A 154 14.09 -18.39 -9.96
C THR A 154 15.37 -18.86 -9.27
N ALA A 155 15.45 -18.77 -7.94
CA ALA A 155 16.59 -19.24 -7.16
C ALA A 155 16.80 -20.76 -7.30
N GLY A 156 15.71 -21.55 -7.27
CA GLY A 156 15.78 -23.00 -7.45
C GLY A 156 16.26 -23.43 -8.83
N THR A 157 15.94 -22.66 -9.88
CA THR A 157 16.46 -22.92 -11.24
C THR A 157 17.92 -22.48 -11.36
N ALA A 158 18.26 -21.27 -10.90
CA ALA A 158 19.64 -20.76 -10.85
C ALA A 158 20.58 -21.73 -10.12
N ALA A 159 20.14 -22.30 -8.99
CA ALA A 159 20.93 -23.27 -8.23
C ALA A 159 21.19 -24.58 -8.99
N ARG A 160 20.20 -25.07 -9.76
CA ARG A 160 20.37 -26.27 -10.60
C ARG A 160 21.33 -26.02 -11.77
N GLU A 161 21.26 -24.84 -12.36
CA GLU A 161 22.13 -24.42 -13.47
C GLU A 161 23.51 -23.95 -13.02
N ARG A 162 23.70 -23.72 -11.71
CA ARG A 162 24.89 -23.07 -11.10
C ARG A 162 25.20 -21.70 -11.71
N ASP A 163 24.17 -21.00 -12.19
CA ASP A 163 24.26 -19.67 -12.75
C ASP A 163 23.50 -18.69 -11.86
N PHE A 164 24.26 -17.91 -11.09
CA PHE A 164 23.72 -16.86 -10.22
C PHE A 164 23.97 -15.46 -10.78
N SER A 165 24.28 -15.37 -12.07
CA SER A 165 24.51 -14.08 -12.73
C SER A 165 23.26 -13.21 -12.71
N ALA A 166 23.46 -11.89 -12.77
CA ALA A 166 22.37 -10.93 -12.93
C ALA A 166 21.49 -11.25 -14.15
N LYS A 167 22.08 -11.78 -15.23
CA LYS A 167 21.34 -12.21 -16.42
C LYS A 167 20.36 -13.32 -16.07
N ARG A 168 20.79 -14.34 -15.32
CA ARG A 168 19.91 -15.43 -14.92
C ARG A 168 18.82 -14.95 -13.96
N LEU A 169 19.20 -14.21 -12.93
CA LEU A 169 18.27 -13.74 -11.91
C LEU A 169 17.29 -12.68 -12.42
N SER A 170 17.61 -11.97 -13.52
CA SER A 170 16.68 -11.03 -14.18
C SER A 170 15.38 -11.66 -14.71
N GLU A 171 15.29 -13.00 -14.77
CA GLU A 171 14.01 -13.65 -15.04
C GLU A 171 12.97 -13.33 -13.96
N TYR A 172 13.37 -13.22 -12.69
CA TYR A 172 12.49 -12.79 -11.61
C TYR A 172 11.95 -11.37 -11.86
N ASP A 173 12.82 -10.43 -12.25
CA ASP A 173 12.38 -9.07 -12.61
C ASP A 173 11.32 -9.11 -13.71
N ARG A 174 11.57 -9.89 -14.78
CA ARG A 174 10.62 -10.04 -15.90
C ARG A 174 9.29 -10.65 -15.47
N GLU A 175 9.31 -11.71 -14.69
CA GLU A 175 8.10 -12.42 -14.24
C GLU A 175 7.27 -11.55 -13.28
N TRP A 176 7.92 -10.81 -12.38
CA TRP A 176 7.24 -9.83 -11.53
C TRP A 176 6.56 -8.74 -12.37
N HIS A 177 7.29 -8.12 -13.30
CA HIS A 177 6.76 -7.02 -14.11
C HIS A 177 5.71 -7.46 -15.13
N SER A 178 5.71 -8.72 -15.59
CA SER A 178 4.68 -9.26 -16.48
C SER A 178 3.39 -9.66 -15.76
N THR A 179 3.42 -9.74 -14.43
CA THR A 179 2.30 -10.15 -13.57
C THR A 179 1.79 -8.95 -12.75
N ILE A 180 1.95 -8.98 -11.42
CA ILE A 180 1.43 -7.96 -10.49
C ILE A 180 2.15 -6.61 -10.67
N GLY A 181 3.41 -6.62 -11.09
CA GLY A 181 4.21 -5.40 -11.25
C GLY A 181 3.62 -4.41 -12.26
N LYS A 182 2.95 -4.89 -13.32
CA LYS A 182 2.26 -4.01 -14.28
C LYS A 182 1.10 -3.25 -13.64
N ASP A 183 0.37 -3.91 -12.76
CA ASP A 183 -0.73 -3.28 -12.04
C ASP A 183 -0.22 -2.31 -10.96
N HIS A 184 0.95 -2.56 -10.36
CA HIS A 184 1.59 -1.60 -9.46
C HIS A 184 1.86 -0.25 -10.11
N GLU A 185 2.38 -0.22 -11.33
CA GLU A 185 2.61 1.05 -12.03
C GLU A 185 1.30 1.82 -12.28
N ARG A 186 0.23 1.09 -12.62
CA ARG A 186 -1.11 1.69 -12.80
C ARG A 186 -1.65 2.23 -11.48
N PHE A 187 -1.53 1.44 -10.42
CA PHE A 187 -1.98 1.82 -9.08
C PHE A 187 -1.23 3.03 -8.56
N TYR A 188 0.08 3.12 -8.80
CA TYR A 188 0.87 4.30 -8.45
C TYR A 188 0.33 5.56 -9.13
N ARG A 189 0.06 5.53 -10.43
CA ARG A 189 -0.49 6.70 -11.14
C ARG A 189 -1.90 7.07 -10.69
N ILE A 190 -2.70 6.09 -10.28
CA ILE A 190 -4.01 6.34 -9.67
C ILE A 190 -3.84 6.97 -8.28
N LYS A 191 -2.91 6.49 -7.43
CA LYS A 191 -2.58 7.10 -6.14
C LYS A 191 -2.29 8.59 -6.32
N GLU A 192 -1.38 8.92 -7.24
CA GLU A 192 -1.01 10.31 -7.54
C GLU A 192 -2.23 11.15 -7.97
N ALA A 193 -3.13 10.58 -8.76
CA ALA A 193 -4.33 11.28 -9.22
C ALA A 193 -5.36 11.55 -8.11
N ILE A 194 -5.44 10.68 -7.09
CA ILE A 194 -6.40 10.81 -5.97
C ILE A 194 -5.81 11.52 -4.75
N PHE A 195 -4.49 11.73 -4.72
CA PHE A 195 -3.79 12.34 -3.59
C PHE A 195 -4.35 13.73 -3.22
N ASP A 196 -4.65 14.55 -4.24
CA ASP A 196 -5.17 15.91 -4.08
C ASP A 196 -6.70 15.99 -4.09
N PHE A 197 -7.39 14.93 -3.66
CA PHE A 197 -8.85 14.97 -3.53
C PHE A 197 -9.26 15.79 -2.30
N THR A 198 -10.28 16.63 -2.45
CA THR A 198 -10.92 17.31 -1.31
C THR A 198 -11.97 16.40 -0.66
N ASP A 199 -12.38 16.71 0.57
CA ASP A 199 -13.43 15.96 1.27
C ASP A 199 -14.75 15.95 0.45
N GLU A 200 -15.09 17.05 -0.24
CA GLU A 200 -16.26 17.10 -1.13
C GLU A 200 -16.12 16.13 -2.31
N GLN A 201 -14.90 15.95 -2.84
CA GLN A 201 -14.62 15.01 -3.93
C GLN A 201 -14.70 13.57 -3.45
N PHE A 202 -14.17 13.26 -2.26
CA PHE A 202 -14.34 11.95 -1.63
C PHE A 202 -15.81 11.63 -1.36
N ASN A 203 -16.57 12.59 -0.82
CA ASN A 203 -18.01 12.41 -0.57
C ASN A 203 -18.79 12.18 -1.87
N LYS A 204 -18.52 12.97 -2.92
CA LYS A 204 -19.13 12.77 -4.23
C LYS A 204 -18.81 11.39 -4.80
N LEU A 205 -17.54 10.96 -4.69
CA LEU A 205 -17.13 9.62 -5.10
C LEU A 205 -17.88 8.54 -4.33
N ALA A 206 -17.97 8.64 -3.00
CA ALA A 206 -18.70 7.69 -2.17
C ALA A 206 -20.17 7.57 -2.61
N HIS A 207 -20.85 8.69 -2.86
CA HIS A 207 -22.22 8.68 -3.38
C HIS A 207 -22.36 8.02 -4.76
N GLU A 208 -21.41 8.23 -5.68
CA GLU A 208 -21.42 7.53 -6.98
C GLU A 208 -21.17 6.03 -6.84
N VAL A 209 -20.27 5.62 -5.93
CA VAL A 209 -20.02 4.20 -5.64
C VAL A 209 -21.25 3.53 -5.03
N LEU A 210 -22.00 4.24 -4.19
CA LEU A 210 -23.22 3.72 -3.58
C LEU A 210 -24.31 3.39 -4.61
N LYS A 211 -24.31 4.06 -5.77
CA LYS A 211 -25.22 3.74 -6.90
C LYS A 211 -24.87 2.43 -7.60
N ILE A 212 -23.65 1.91 -7.41
CA ILE A 212 -23.22 0.63 -7.96
C ILE A 212 -23.69 -0.48 -6.99
N PRO A 213 -24.38 -1.54 -7.48
CA PRO A 213 -24.77 -2.68 -6.65
C PRO A 213 -23.56 -3.28 -5.94
N MET A 214 -23.73 -3.75 -4.70
CA MET A 214 -22.60 -4.19 -3.86
C MET A 214 -21.77 -5.31 -4.51
N GLN A 215 -22.44 -6.29 -5.12
CA GLN A 215 -21.83 -7.40 -5.87
C GLN A 215 -21.02 -6.94 -7.10
N ASP A 216 -21.31 -5.73 -7.57
CA ASP A 216 -20.73 -5.13 -8.76
C ASP A 216 -19.60 -4.15 -8.42
N ARG A 217 -19.34 -3.87 -7.14
CA ARG A 217 -18.28 -2.94 -6.71
C ARG A 217 -16.92 -3.61 -6.83
N SER A 218 -16.04 -2.97 -7.60
CA SER A 218 -14.61 -3.31 -7.67
C SER A 218 -13.80 -2.03 -7.64
N LEU A 219 -12.53 -2.10 -7.21
CA LEU A 219 -11.61 -0.95 -7.25
C LEU A 219 -11.64 -0.26 -8.62
N MET A 220 -11.62 -1.03 -9.70
CA MET A 220 -11.67 -0.48 -11.06
C MET A 220 -12.97 0.28 -11.36
N ARG A 221 -14.13 -0.23 -10.91
CA ARG A 221 -15.43 0.44 -11.11
C ARG A 221 -15.58 1.67 -10.21
N ILE A 222 -15.04 1.62 -8.98
CA ILE A 222 -14.92 2.76 -8.07
C ILE A 222 -14.07 3.85 -8.73
N PHE A 223 -12.92 3.50 -9.31
CA PHE A 223 -12.07 4.46 -10.03
C PHE A 223 -12.74 5.03 -11.27
N LYS A 224 -13.45 4.21 -12.07
CA LYS A 224 -14.23 4.72 -13.21
C LYS A 224 -15.30 5.72 -12.76
N ALA A 225 -15.93 5.50 -11.61
CA ALA A 225 -16.85 6.46 -11.02
C ALA A 225 -16.12 7.75 -10.57
N ALA A 226 -14.94 7.63 -9.96
CA ALA A 226 -14.09 8.77 -9.57
C ALA A 226 -13.68 9.65 -10.77
N LEU A 227 -13.29 9.02 -11.87
CA LEU A 227 -12.89 9.71 -13.10
C LEU A 227 -14.03 10.50 -13.73
N LYS A 228 -15.26 9.97 -13.70
CA LYS A 228 -16.45 10.73 -14.14
C LYS A 228 -16.70 11.97 -13.27
N ALA A 229 -16.33 11.94 -11.99
CA ALA A 229 -16.51 13.06 -11.09
C ALA A 229 -15.48 14.20 -11.31
N LYS A 230 -14.32 13.91 -11.92
CA LYS A 230 -13.24 14.88 -12.22
C LYS A 230 -12.72 14.67 -13.66
N PRO A 231 -13.41 15.20 -14.70
CA PRO A 231 -13.10 14.92 -16.11
C PRO A 231 -11.69 15.28 -16.56
N LYS A 232 -11.02 16.22 -15.88
CA LYS A 232 -9.63 16.58 -16.18
C LYS A 232 -8.62 15.45 -15.88
N LEU A 233 -8.92 14.55 -14.95
CA LEU A 233 -8.09 13.36 -14.64
C LEU A 233 -8.33 12.20 -15.62
N ILE A 234 -9.37 12.29 -16.46
CA ILE A 234 -9.71 11.25 -17.43
C ILE A 234 -8.59 11.06 -18.44
N PHE A 235 -7.91 12.11 -18.90
CA PHE A 235 -6.86 11.97 -19.93
C PHE A 235 -5.58 11.30 -19.41
N ASP A 236 -5.19 11.57 -18.16
CA ASP A 236 -4.02 10.95 -17.53
C ASP A 236 -4.27 9.48 -17.20
N VAL A 237 -5.53 9.15 -16.90
CA VAL A 237 -5.94 7.80 -16.49
C VAL A 237 -6.41 6.94 -17.68
N ILE A 238 -7.00 7.51 -18.74
CA ILE A 238 -7.35 6.78 -19.98
C ILE A 238 -6.10 6.24 -20.68
N LYS A 239 -4.98 6.98 -20.68
CA LYS A 239 -3.69 6.49 -21.20
C LYS A 239 -3.12 5.31 -20.40
N LEU A 240 -3.71 4.93 -19.26
CA LEU A 240 -3.34 3.75 -18.47
C LEU A 240 -4.05 2.47 -18.92
N PHE A 241 -5.07 2.62 -19.78
CA PHE A 241 -6.01 1.58 -20.18
C PHE A 241 -6.01 1.27 -21.68
N THR A 242 -5.31 2.07 -22.49
CA THR A 242 -4.84 1.72 -23.85
C THR A 242 -3.39 1.27 -23.78
#